data_AF-A0A2H0RLR6-F1
#
_entry.id   AF-A0A2H0RLR6-F1
#
_cell.length_a   1.000
_cell.length_b   1.000
_cell.length_c   1.000
_cell.angle_alpha   90.00
_cell.angle_beta   90.00
_cell.angle_gamma   90.00
#
_symmetry.space_group_name_H-M   'P 1'
#
loop_
_entity.id
_entity.type
_entity.pdbx_description
1 polymer ?
#
loop_
_entity_poly.entity_id
_entity_poly.type
_entity_poly.pdbx_seq_one_letter_code
_entity_poly.pdbx_strand_id
1 'polypeptide(L)'
;MISKKPDGFVALLVVIVVGLVLLFVTVSLAVISIRRSALQVNEQNGRLARGAVESCLDEVLIWLAIDTNYDPGSIVTGAGTCSVIVTSPTGSTRAFQMTSSVGDETYGFLATINVSVSPVSVASVHEQL
;
A
#
# COMPACT_ATOMS: atom_id res chain seq x y z
N MET A 1 70.09 -2.43 27.90
CA MET A 1 68.94 -1.50 27.68
C MET A 1 67.71 -2.33 27.38
N ILE A 2 66.80 -2.50 28.35
CA ILE A 2 65.50 -3.14 28.12
C ILE A 2 64.60 -2.10 27.46
N SER A 3 64.19 -2.34 26.21
CA SER A 3 63.23 -1.49 25.50
C SER A 3 61.82 -1.95 25.90
N LYS A 4 61.09 -1.13 26.66
CA LYS A 4 59.67 -1.38 26.96
C LYS A 4 58.89 -1.21 25.65
N LYS A 5 58.30 -2.30 25.14
CA LYS A 5 57.39 -2.25 24.00
C LYS A 5 56.17 -1.39 24.35
N PRO A 6 55.64 -0.57 23.41
CA PRO A 6 54.48 0.27 23.65
C PRO A 6 53.18 -0.56 23.57
N ASP A 7 53.04 -1.55 24.45
CA ASP A 7 51.93 -2.51 24.43
C ASP A 7 50.57 -1.83 24.71
N GLY A 8 50.57 -0.70 25.43
CA GLY A 8 49.37 0.08 25.72
C GLY A 8 48.77 0.80 24.50
N PHE A 9 49.60 1.19 23.53
CA PHE A 9 49.12 1.85 22.30
C PHE A 9 48.38 0.86 21.40
N VAL A 10 48.90 -0.37 21.31
CA VAL A 10 48.27 -1.45 20.52
C VAL A 10 46.92 -1.82 21.11
N ALA A 11 46.80 -1.92 22.44
CA ALA A 11 45.53 -2.21 23.11
C ALA A 11 44.46 -1.13 22.84
N LEU A 12 44.85 0.15 22.88
CA LEU A 12 43.94 1.26 22.61
C LEU A 12 43.45 1.27 21.16
N LEU A 13 44.33 0.94 20.20
CA LEU A 13 43.97 0.85 18.79
C LEU A 13 42.96 -0.28 18.54
N VAL A 14 43.14 -1.45 19.18
CA VAL A 14 42.19 -2.57 19.10
C VAL A 14 40.82 -2.16 19.62
N VAL A 15 40.74 -1.46 20.76
CA VAL A 15 39.46 -0.99 21.31
C VAL A 15 38.77 -0.01 20.37
N ILE A 16 39.51 0.91 19.74
CA ILE A 16 38.95 1.84 18.76
C ILE A 16 38.38 1.08 17.56
N VAL A 17 39.13 0.13 17.00
CA VAL A 17 38.69 -0.64 15.84
C VAL A 17 37.44 -1.46 16.16
N VAL A 18 37.42 -2.15 17.31
CA VAL A 18 36.25 -2.92 17.76
C VAL A 18 35.05 -1.99 18.00
N GLY A 19 35.26 -0.83 18.63
CA GLY A 19 34.21 0.16 18.86
C GLY A 19 33.60 0.68 17.56
N LEU A 20 34.43 0.97 16.56
CA LEU A 20 33.96 1.38 15.23
C LEU A 20 33.13 0.29 14.55
N VAL A 21 33.60 -0.96 14.59
CA VAL A 21 32.87 -2.10 14.00
C VAL A 21 31.49 -2.26 14.66
N LEU A 22 31.42 -2.20 15.98
CA LEU A 22 30.15 -2.28 16.71
C LEU A 22 29.21 -1.12 16.33
N LEU A 23 29.75 0.09 16.20
CA LEU A 23 28.98 1.26 15.80
C LEU A 23 28.41 1.08 14.38
N PHE A 24 29.21 0.59 13.42
CA PHE A 24 28.72 0.29 12.07
C PHE A 24 27.61 -0.77 12.06
N VAL A 25 27.72 -1.82 12.87
CA VAL A 25 26.69 -2.86 12.97
C VAL A 25 25.39 -2.28 13.53
N THR A 26 25.47 -1.52 14.63
CA THR A 26 24.27 -0.92 15.26
C THR A 26 23.55 0.05 14.33
N VAL A 27 24.27 0.91 13.61
CA VAL A 27 23.68 1.84 12.64
C VAL A 27 23.02 1.08 11.49
N SER A 28 23.67 0.03 10.99
CA SER A 28 23.13 -0.80 9.90
C SER A 28 21.81 -1.47 10.31
N LEU A 29 21.76 -2.02 11.53
CA LEU A 29 20.54 -2.61 12.08
C LEU A 29 19.42 -1.58 12.28
N ALA A 30 19.75 -0.38 12.76
CA ALA A 30 18.78 0.70 12.90
C ALA A 30 18.17 1.10 11.56
N VAL A 31 19.00 1.27 10.52
CA VAL A 31 18.54 1.60 9.16
C VAL A 31 17.63 0.49 8.59
N ILE A 32 18.00 -0.79 8.79
CA ILE A 32 17.17 -1.91 8.35
C ILE A 32 15.81 -1.90 9.09
N SER A 33 15.81 -1.64 10.39
CA SER A 33 14.59 -1.58 11.20
C SER A 33 13.64 -0.49 10.72
N ILE A 34 14.17 0.71 10.43
CA ILE A 34 13.38 1.84 9.93
C ILE A 34 12.77 1.49 8.56
N ARG A 35 13.57 0.92 7.65
CA ARG A 35 13.08 0.52 6.33
C ARG A 35 12.00 -0.54 6.42
N ARG A 36 12.15 -1.55 7.28
CA ARG A 36 11.14 -2.59 7.50
C ARG A 36 9.85 -2.01 8.05
N SER A 37 9.94 -1.06 8.99
CA SER A 37 8.76 -0.40 9.56
C SER A 37 8.00 0.39 8.50
N ALA A 38 8.71 1.13 7.65
CA ALA A 38 8.09 1.87 6.54
C ALA A 38 7.42 0.93 5.51
N LEU A 39 8.07 -0.18 5.15
CA LEU A 39 7.49 -1.19 4.26
C LEU A 39 6.22 -1.80 4.85
N GLN A 40 6.22 -2.13 6.13
CA GLN A 40 5.05 -2.71 6.79
C GLN A 40 3.87 -1.73 6.83
N VAL A 41 4.11 -0.44 7.06
CA VAL A 41 3.06 0.60 6.99
C VAL A 41 2.48 0.71 5.58
N ASN A 42 3.34 0.72 4.55
CA ASN A 42 2.88 0.75 3.16
C ASN A 42 2.05 -0.50 2.78
N GLU A 43 2.49 -1.69 3.20
CA GLU A 43 1.72 -2.92 2.98
C GLU A 43 0.38 -2.89 3.72
N GLN A 44 0.36 -2.41 4.95
CA GLN A 44 -0.86 -2.30 5.74
C GLN A 44 -1.84 -1.30 5.11
N ASN A 45 -1.36 -0.14 4.69
CA ASN A 45 -2.18 0.88 4.04
C ASN A 45 -2.68 0.41 2.67
N GLY A 46 -1.84 -0.30 1.91
CA GLY A 46 -2.26 -0.94 0.65
C GLY A 46 -3.37 -1.97 0.85
N ARG A 47 -3.30 -2.77 1.92
CA ARG A 47 -4.38 -3.71 2.28
C ARG A 47 -5.68 -3.00 2.67
N LEU A 48 -5.59 -1.91 3.43
CA LEU A 48 -6.77 -1.12 3.82
C LEU A 48 -7.42 -0.45 2.61
N ALA A 49 -6.62 0.15 1.72
CA ALA A 49 -7.10 0.77 0.49
C ALA A 49 -7.78 -0.26 -0.43
N ARG A 50 -7.15 -1.43 -0.61
CA ARG A 50 -7.74 -2.53 -1.37
C ARG A 50 -9.07 -3.00 -0.77
N GLY A 51 -9.14 -3.19 0.54
CA GLY A 51 -10.38 -3.57 1.22
C GLY A 51 -11.49 -2.52 1.06
N ALA A 52 -11.14 -1.24 1.03
CA ALA A 52 -12.09 -0.17 0.75
C ALA A 52 -12.62 -0.25 -0.69
N VAL A 53 -11.75 -0.46 -1.70
CA VAL A 53 -12.20 -0.63 -3.08
C VAL A 53 -13.06 -1.88 -3.27
N GLU A 54 -12.71 -3.00 -2.64
CA GLU A 54 -13.52 -4.24 -2.69
C GLU A 54 -14.92 -3.99 -2.09
N SER A 55 -15.00 -3.27 -0.96
CA SER A 55 -16.29 -2.90 -0.36
C SER A 55 -17.12 -1.99 -1.28
N CYS A 56 -16.47 -1.04 -1.93
CA CYS A 56 -17.13 -0.14 -2.88
C CYS A 56 -17.58 -0.88 -4.15
N LEU A 57 -16.82 -1.88 -4.60
CA LEU A 57 -17.21 -2.74 -5.71
C LEU A 57 -18.47 -3.53 -5.38
N ASP A 58 -18.53 -4.16 -4.21
CA ASP A 58 -19.71 -4.91 -3.78
C ASP A 58 -20.95 -4.01 -3.74
N GLU A 59 -20.83 -2.80 -3.20
CA GLU A 59 -21.94 -1.85 -3.15
C GLU A 59 -22.40 -1.41 -4.55
N VAL A 60 -21.46 -1.11 -5.46
CA VAL A 60 -21.78 -0.80 -6.85
C VAL A 60 -22.48 -1.98 -7.54
N LEU A 61 -22.02 -3.22 -7.33
CA LEU A 61 -22.64 -4.40 -7.94
C LEU A 61 -24.06 -4.63 -7.42
N ILE A 62 -24.30 -4.42 -6.12
CA ILE A 62 -25.63 -4.51 -5.51
C ILE A 62 -26.57 -3.48 -6.14
N TRP A 63 -26.15 -2.22 -6.21
CA TRP A 63 -26.98 -1.17 -6.79
C TRP A 63 -27.18 -1.34 -8.28
N LEU A 64 -26.17 -1.81 -9.02
CA LEU A 64 -26.26 -2.07 -10.45
C LEU A 64 -27.20 -3.26 -10.77
N ALA A 65 -27.34 -4.21 -9.83
CA ALA A 65 -28.32 -5.29 -9.94
C ALA A 65 -29.77 -4.82 -9.75
N ILE A 66 -29.98 -3.74 -8.99
CA ILE A 66 -31.29 -3.12 -8.76
C ILE A 66 -31.62 -2.12 -9.88
N ASP A 67 -30.66 -1.26 -10.20
CA ASP A 67 -30.75 -0.23 -11.23
C ASP A 67 -29.54 -0.32 -12.15
N THR A 68 -29.76 -0.86 -13.35
CA THR A 68 -28.71 -0.97 -14.37
C THR A 68 -28.17 0.39 -14.82
N ASN A 69 -28.83 1.51 -14.50
CA ASN A 69 -28.38 2.87 -14.79
C ASN A 69 -27.75 3.59 -13.59
N TYR A 70 -27.46 2.89 -12.50
CA TYR A 70 -26.84 3.48 -11.32
C TYR A 70 -25.51 4.18 -11.64
N ASP A 71 -25.40 5.43 -11.19
CA ASP A 71 -24.19 6.25 -11.25
C ASP A 71 -23.84 6.76 -9.83
N PRO A 72 -22.95 6.05 -9.11
CA PRO A 72 -22.67 6.31 -7.70
C PRO A 72 -22.02 7.65 -7.40
N GLY A 73 -21.14 8.16 -8.28
CA GLY A 73 -20.27 9.31 -8.02
C GLY A 73 -19.27 9.10 -6.87
N SER A 74 -19.75 9.05 -5.63
CA SER A 74 -18.95 8.79 -4.42
C SER A 74 -19.69 7.89 -3.44
N ILE A 75 -19.00 6.87 -2.93
CA ILE A 75 -19.53 5.92 -1.95
C ILE A 75 -18.73 6.04 -0.66
N VAL A 76 -19.42 6.20 0.47
CA VAL A 76 -18.81 6.21 1.80
C VAL A 76 -19.08 4.85 2.44
N THR A 77 -18.02 4.09 2.68
CA THR A 77 -18.10 2.80 3.37
C THR A 77 -17.50 2.91 4.77
N GLY A 78 -17.72 1.91 5.63
CA GLY A 78 -17.07 1.83 6.93
C GLY A 78 -15.53 1.72 6.85
N ALA A 79 -14.98 1.35 5.70
CA ALA A 79 -13.55 1.20 5.46
C ALA A 79 -12.87 2.45 4.87
N GLY A 80 -13.65 3.42 4.39
CA GLY A 80 -13.14 4.65 3.78
C GLY A 80 -14.09 5.22 2.72
N THR A 81 -13.64 6.29 2.07
CA THR A 81 -14.37 6.92 0.97
C THR A 81 -13.82 6.45 -0.37
N CYS A 82 -14.70 6.04 -1.28
CA CYS A 82 -14.36 5.76 -2.67
C CYS A 82 -15.03 6.74 -3.62
N SER A 83 -14.25 7.27 -4.56
CA SER A 83 -14.78 7.88 -5.77
C SER A 83 -14.99 6.80 -6.83
N VAL A 84 -16.13 6.83 -7.51
CA VAL A 84 -16.44 5.88 -8.58
C VAL A 84 -16.82 6.67 -9.82
N ILE A 85 -16.05 6.50 -10.88
CA ILE A 85 -16.25 7.16 -12.17
C ILE A 85 -16.66 6.11 -13.19
N VAL A 86 -17.81 6.30 -13.82
CA VAL A 86 -18.26 5.45 -14.93
C VAL A 86 -17.54 5.89 -16.20
N THR A 87 -16.64 5.06 -16.71
CA THR A 87 -15.84 5.38 -17.91
C THR A 87 -16.49 4.87 -19.20
N SER A 88 -17.35 3.86 -19.14
CA SER A 88 -18.18 3.42 -20.27
C SER A 88 -19.66 3.25 -19.85
N PRO A 89 -20.48 4.31 -19.91
CA PRO A 89 -21.86 4.28 -19.43
C PRO A 89 -22.82 3.51 -20.35
N THR A 90 -22.40 3.21 -21.59
CA THR A 90 -23.26 2.60 -22.62
C THR A 90 -22.72 1.24 -23.08
N GLY A 91 -23.64 0.29 -23.32
CA GLY A 91 -23.32 -1.06 -23.81
C GLY A 91 -23.69 -2.19 -22.86
N SER A 92 -23.44 -3.43 -23.28
CA SER A 92 -23.64 -4.63 -22.45
C SER A 92 -22.60 -4.76 -21.33
N THR A 93 -21.48 -4.02 -21.44
CA THR A 93 -20.36 -4.03 -20.49
C THR A 93 -20.09 -2.60 -20.03
N ARG A 94 -20.06 -2.36 -18.72
CA ARG A 94 -19.72 -1.06 -18.11
C ARG A 94 -18.38 -1.11 -17.42
N ALA A 95 -17.54 -0.11 -17.66
CA ALA A 95 -16.25 0.08 -17.02
C ALA A 95 -16.37 1.11 -15.88
N PHE A 96 -16.07 0.69 -14.67
CA PHE A 96 -16.01 1.56 -13.49
C PHE A 96 -14.57 1.77 -13.10
N GLN A 97 -14.17 3.02 -12.88
CA GLN A 97 -12.90 3.38 -12.27
C GLN A 97 -13.18 3.77 -10.82
N MET A 98 -12.67 2.97 -9.88
CA MET A 98 -12.80 3.24 -8.46
C MET A 98 -11.50 3.87 -7.93
N THR A 99 -11.58 4.68 -6.87
CA THR A 99 -10.41 5.26 -6.21
C THR A 99 -10.73 5.41 -4.72
N SER A 100 -9.99 4.73 -3.86
CA SER A 100 -10.12 4.83 -2.40
C SER A 100 -9.14 5.82 -1.78
N SER A 101 -9.50 6.42 -0.66
CA SER A 101 -8.57 7.13 0.22
C SER A 101 -8.65 6.59 1.64
N VAL A 102 -7.50 6.41 2.31
CA VAL A 102 -7.41 5.96 3.71
C VAL A 102 -6.70 7.04 4.51
N GLY A 103 -7.44 7.77 5.34
CA GLY A 103 -6.94 8.98 6.02
C GLY A 103 -6.79 10.16 5.05
N ASP A 104 -5.73 10.96 5.21
CA ASP A 104 -5.41 12.10 4.33
C ASP A 104 -4.61 11.69 3.08
N GLU A 105 -4.20 10.42 2.99
CA GLU A 105 -3.46 9.89 1.85
C GLU A 105 -4.41 9.15 0.90
N THR A 106 -4.50 9.66 -0.33
CA THR A 106 -5.18 8.98 -1.43
C THR A 106 -4.29 7.85 -1.91
N TYR A 107 -4.48 6.65 -1.36
CA TYR A 107 -4.00 5.42 -1.96
C TYR A 107 -4.85 5.15 -3.20
N GLY A 108 -4.49 5.81 -4.29
CA GLY A 108 -5.23 5.86 -5.54
C GLY A 108 -5.26 4.50 -6.22
N PHE A 109 -6.10 3.61 -5.71
CA PHE A 109 -6.24 2.28 -6.25
C PHE A 109 -7.24 2.34 -7.41
N LEU A 110 -6.72 2.36 -8.62
CA LEU A 110 -7.53 2.40 -9.83
C LEU A 110 -7.92 0.97 -10.19
N ALA A 111 -9.13 0.59 -9.81
CA ALA A 111 -9.74 -0.65 -10.28
C ALA A 111 -10.60 -0.33 -11.51
N THR A 112 -10.30 -0.95 -12.65
CA THR A 112 -11.23 -0.97 -13.79
C THR A 112 -12.05 -2.25 -13.75
N ILE A 113 -13.34 -2.14 -13.47
CA ILE A 113 -14.25 -3.29 -13.47
C ILE A 113 -15.15 -3.23 -14.69
N ASN A 114 -15.09 -4.26 -15.52
CA ASN A 114 -16.02 -4.50 -16.61
C ASN A 114 -17.20 -5.34 -16.09
N VAL A 115 -18.42 -4.79 -16.10
CA VAL A 115 -19.62 -5.49 -15.63
C VAL A 115 -20.58 -5.73 -16.78
N SER A 116 -20.93 -7.00 -17.02
CA SER A 116 -22.04 -7.32 -17.93
C SER A 116 -23.36 -6.95 -17.25
N VAL A 117 -24.31 -6.30 -17.91
CA VAL A 117 -25.57 -5.84 -17.27
C VAL A 117 -26.75 -6.80 -17.43
N SER A 118 -26.56 -7.95 -18.08
CA SER A 118 -27.59 -8.99 -18.27
C SER A 118 -26.98 -10.35 -18.61
N PRO A 119 -26.71 -11.23 -17.62
CA PRO A 119 -26.81 -11.02 -16.17
C PRO A 119 -25.69 -10.12 -15.62
N VAL A 120 -25.87 -9.59 -14.39
CA VAL A 120 -24.82 -8.85 -13.69
C VAL A 120 -23.66 -9.77 -13.33
N SER A 121 -22.52 -9.59 -14.01
CA SER A 121 -21.31 -10.38 -13.73
C SER A 121 -20.05 -9.57 -13.97
N VAL A 122 -19.05 -9.74 -13.10
CA VAL A 122 -17.72 -9.16 -13.25
C VAL A 122 -16.96 -9.91 -14.35
N ALA A 123 -16.60 -9.21 -15.42
CA ALA A 123 -15.83 -9.76 -16.54
C ALA A 123 -14.32 -9.67 -16.29
N SER A 124 -13.84 -8.57 -15.70
CA SER A 124 -12.42 -8.40 -15.35
C SER A 124 -12.25 -7.32 -14.29
N VAL A 125 -11.28 -7.49 -13.41
CA VAL A 125 -10.78 -6.46 -12.49
C VAL A 125 -9.32 -6.21 -12.83
N HIS A 126 -8.98 -4.96 -13.19
CA HIS A 126 -7.59 -4.55 -13.35
C HIS A 126 -7.21 -3.59 -12.24
N GLU A 127 -6.21 -3.97 -11.46
CA GLU A 127 -5.70 -3.22 -10.31
C GLU A 127 -4.42 -2.50 -10.71
N GLN A 128 -4.39 -1.16 -10.54
CA GLN A 128 -3.15 -0.38 -10.66
C GLN A 128 -2.72 0.08 -9.27
N LEU A 129 -1.53 -0.38 -8.86
CA LEU A 129 -0.83 -0.06 -7.61
C LEU A 129 0.08 1.16 -7.80
#